data_AF-A0A351KR94-F1
#
_entry.id   AF-A0A351KR94-F1
#
_cell.length_a   1.000
_cell.length_b   1.000
_cell.length_c   1.000
_cell.angle_alpha   90.00
_cell.angle_beta   90.00
_cell.angle_gamma   90.00
#
_symmetry.space_group_name_H-M   'P 1'
#
loop_
_entity.id
_entity.type
_entity.pdbx_description
1 polymer ?
#
loop_
_entity_poly.entity_id
_entity_poly.type
_entity_poly.pdbx_seq_one_letter_code
_entity_poly.pdbx_strand_id
1 'polypeptide(L)'
;GDSGTFSDRMIMEGDPFVLIEGMTIAGLAVGATKGYVYLRFEYPHAEQNLNAAIRAAEAGGFLGDNIQGSGKTFHLEVRIGAGAYVCGEETSLLESLEGRRGLVRFKPPLPA
;
A
#
# COMPACT_ATOMS: atom_id res chain seq x y z
N GLY A 1 -4.48 -1.90 -13.34
CA GLY A 1 -3.75 -2.44 -14.51
C GLY A 1 -4.56 -2.38 -15.79
N ASP A 2 -5.84 -2.01 -15.70
CA ASP A 2 -6.74 -1.99 -16.84
C ASP A 2 -6.45 -0.81 -17.75
N SER A 3 -6.59 -1.02 -19.06
CA SER A 3 -6.44 0.04 -20.05
C SER A 3 -7.53 1.09 -19.84
N GLY A 4 -7.11 2.35 -19.67
CA GLY A 4 -8.02 3.49 -19.49
C GLY A 4 -8.26 3.91 -18.03
N THR A 5 -7.76 3.17 -17.04
CA THR A 5 -7.89 3.55 -15.62
C THR A 5 -6.71 4.40 -15.15
N PHE A 6 -6.98 5.62 -14.69
CA PHE A 6 -5.98 6.55 -14.15
C PHE A 6 -6.39 7.18 -12.81
N SER A 7 -7.57 6.84 -12.27
CA SER A 7 -8.08 7.34 -10.98
C SER A 7 -7.08 7.12 -9.85
N ASP A 8 -6.55 5.91 -9.74
CA ASP A 8 -5.63 5.55 -8.65
C ASP A 8 -4.32 6.33 -8.78
N ARG A 9 -3.84 6.50 -10.02
CA ARG A 9 -2.67 7.32 -10.31
C ARG A 9 -2.90 8.77 -9.88
N MET A 10 -4.08 9.33 -10.17
CA MET A 10 -4.41 10.70 -9.77
C MET A 10 -4.42 10.88 -8.25
N ILE A 11 -4.93 9.91 -7.50
CA ILE A 11 -4.90 9.96 -6.03
C ILE A 11 -3.45 9.90 -5.54
N MET A 12 -2.68 8.91 -6.00
CA MET A 12 -1.31 8.71 -5.52
C MET A 12 -0.35 9.84 -5.91
N GLU A 13 -0.55 10.48 -7.07
CA GLU A 13 0.28 11.60 -7.53
C GLU A 13 -0.22 12.95 -7.03
N GLY A 14 -1.53 13.15 -6.90
CA GLY A 14 -2.13 14.44 -6.55
C GLY A 14 -2.30 14.67 -5.05
N ASP A 15 -2.89 13.70 -4.33
CA ASP A 15 -3.13 13.77 -2.89
C ASP A 15 -2.92 12.40 -2.21
N PRO A 16 -1.65 11.98 -2.04
CA PRO A 16 -1.33 10.70 -1.42
C PRO A 16 -1.76 10.61 0.05
N PHE A 17 -2.00 11.73 0.74
CA PHE A 17 -2.38 11.72 2.15
C PHE A 17 -3.76 11.11 2.37
N VAL A 18 -4.70 11.30 1.43
CA VAL A 18 -6.03 10.67 1.49
C VAL A 18 -5.91 9.15 1.51
N LEU A 19 -5.02 8.58 0.68
CA LEU A 19 -4.77 7.14 0.68
C LEU A 19 -4.13 6.68 2.00
N ILE A 20 -3.12 7.42 2.48
CA ILE A 20 -2.43 7.12 3.74
C ILE A 20 -3.41 7.12 4.91
N GLU A 21 -4.23 8.16 5.04
CA GLU A 21 -5.23 8.28 6.09
C GLU A 21 -6.25 7.14 6.02
N GLY A 22 -6.77 6.84 4.82
CA GLY A 22 -7.71 5.73 4.63
C GLY A 22 -7.11 4.39 5.04
N MET A 23 -5.84 4.14 4.71
CA MET A 23 -5.15 2.92 5.12
C MET A 23 -4.89 2.86 6.63
N THR A 24 -4.55 3.98 7.26
CA THR A 24 -4.40 4.05 8.72
C THR A 24 -5.73 3.75 9.41
N ILE A 25 -6.83 4.36 8.96
CA ILE A 25 -8.17 4.09 9.52
C ILE A 25 -8.53 2.61 9.37
N ALA A 26 -8.35 2.04 8.17
CA ALA A 26 -8.62 0.63 7.91
C ALA A 26 -7.76 -0.29 8.78
N GLY A 27 -6.45 0.00 8.88
CA GLY A 27 -5.51 -0.77 9.70
C GLY A 27 -5.89 -0.75 11.17
N LEU A 28 -6.21 0.42 11.72
CA LEU A 28 -6.66 0.55 13.11
C LEU A 28 -8.00 -0.16 13.37
N ALA A 29 -8.93 -0.13 12.41
CA ALA A 29 -10.23 -0.78 12.54
C ALA A 29 -10.12 -2.31 12.63
N VAL A 30 -9.15 -2.91 11.92
CA VAL A 30 -8.92 -4.37 11.91
C VAL A 30 -7.81 -4.83 12.85
N GLY A 31 -7.13 -3.91 13.54
CA GLY A 31 -6.02 -4.22 14.43
C GLY A 31 -4.69 -4.53 13.72
N ALA A 32 -4.55 -4.16 12.44
CA ALA A 32 -3.29 -4.26 11.73
C ALA A 32 -2.31 -3.18 12.19
N THR A 33 -1.03 -3.53 12.27
CA THR A 33 0.05 -2.60 12.65
C THR A 33 0.96 -2.24 11.47
N LYS A 34 0.76 -2.86 10.30
CA LYS A 34 1.52 -2.59 9.09
C LYS A 34 0.64 -2.68 7.85
N GLY A 35 0.81 -1.75 6.93
CA GLY A 35 0.20 -1.74 5.60
C GLY A 35 1.25 -1.73 4.50
N TYR A 36 0.85 -2.18 3.32
CA TYR A 36 1.68 -2.11 2.11
C TYR A 36 0.88 -1.51 0.96
N VAL A 37 1.47 -0.53 0.28
CA VAL A 37 0.94 0.01 -0.98
C VAL A 37 1.67 -0.69 -2.12
N TYR A 38 0.99 -1.62 -2.79
CA TYR A 38 1.54 -2.26 -3.98
C TYR A 38 1.36 -1.35 -5.20
N LEU A 39 2.47 -0.76 -5.65
CA LEU A 39 2.48 0.19 -6.75
C LEU A 39 3.05 -0.45 -8.00
N ARG A 40 2.40 -0.23 -9.15
CA ARG A 40 2.93 -0.68 -10.43
C ARG A 40 4.23 0.05 -10.79
N PHE A 41 5.19 -0.64 -11.40
CA PHE A 41 6.46 -0.01 -11.79
C PHE A 41 6.30 1.14 -12.80
N GLU A 42 5.22 1.18 -13.59
CA GLU A 42 4.99 2.22 -14.59
C GLU A 42 4.58 3.57 -13.98
N TYR A 43 4.42 3.68 -12.66
CA TYR A 43 4.09 4.93 -11.95
C TYR A 43 5.25 5.43 -11.07
N PRO A 44 6.40 5.82 -11.65
CA PRO A 44 7.55 6.29 -10.87
C PRO A 44 7.26 7.61 -10.13
N HIS A 45 6.36 8.46 -10.64
CA HIS A 45 5.99 9.70 -9.94
C HIS A 45 5.12 9.42 -8.72
N ALA A 46 4.17 8.49 -8.84
CA ALA A 46 3.38 8.02 -7.70
C ALA A 46 4.28 7.43 -6.61
N GLU A 47 5.31 6.67 -6.98
CA GLU A 47 6.28 6.10 -6.03
C GLU A 47 6.98 7.21 -5.22
N GLN A 48 7.49 8.23 -5.92
CA GLN A 48 8.17 9.35 -5.29
C GLN A 48 7.24 10.12 -4.35
N ASN A 49 6.02 10.42 -4.79
CA ASN A 49 5.05 11.19 -4.02
C ASN A 49 4.55 10.42 -2.80
N LEU A 50 4.22 9.13 -2.95
CA LEU A 50 3.81 8.28 -1.82
C LEU A 50 4.92 8.15 -0.79
N ASN A 51 6.16 7.87 -1.20
CA ASN A 51 7.26 7.74 -0.26
C ASN A 51 7.56 9.08 0.45
N ALA A 52 7.42 10.22 -0.25
CA ALA A 52 7.56 11.53 0.38
C ALA A 52 6.43 11.80 1.39
N ALA A 53 5.19 11.46 1.05
CA ALA A 53 4.03 11.64 1.90
C ALA A 53 4.06 10.73 3.13
N ILE A 54 4.51 9.48 2.99
CA ILE A 54 4.71 8.55 4.11
C ILE A 54 5.72 9.13 5.10
N ARG A 55 6.89 9.58 4.63
CA ARG A 55 7.89 10.23 5.51
C ARG A 55 7.34 11.47 6.20
N ALA A 56 6.56 12.28 5.50
CA ALA A 56 5.93 13.47 6.08
C ALA A 56 4.88 13.09 7.14
N ALA A 57 4.09 12.06 6.90
CA ALA A 57 3.10 11.55 7.86
C ALA A 57 3.75 10.94 9.11
N GLU A 58 4.85 10.20 8.96
CA GLU A 58 5.66 9.71 10.08
C GLU A 58 6.24 10.87 10.89
N ALA A 59 6.87 11.85 10.23
CA ALA A 59 7.41 13.03 10.89
C ALA A 59 6.33 13.87 11.60
N GLY A 60 5.11 13.88 11.06
CA GLY A 60 3.94 14.53 11.65
C GLY A 60 3.23 13.71 12.73
N GLY A 61 3.68 12.48 13.02
CA GLY A 61 3.07 11.61 14.02
C GLY A 61 1.71 11.01 13.60
N PHE A 62 1.39 11.00 12.31
CA PHE A 62 0.18 10.40 11.72
C PHE A 62 0.39 8.94 11.28
N LEU A 63 1.64 8.51 11.17
CA LEU A 63 2.07 7.14 10.94
C LEU A 63 3.19 6.79 11.95
N GLY A 64 3.49 5.50 12.04
CA GLY A 64 4.54 4.97 12.90
C GLY A 64 4.00 4.53 14.27
N ASP A 65 4.82 4.68 15.30
CA ASP A 65 4.48 4.28 16.65
C ASP A 65 3.73 5.37 17.40
N ASN A 66 2.77 4.96 18.23
CA ASN A 66 2.00 5.86 19.10
C ASN A 66 1.40 7.06 18.35
N ILE A 67 0.67 6.77 17.27
CA ILE A 67 0.06 7.76 16.37
C ILE A 67 -0.72 8.79 17.18
N GLN A 68 -0.32 10.05 17.07
CA GLN A 68 -0.90 11.19 17.81
C GLN A 68 -1.08 10.95 19.33
N GLY A 69 -0.22 10.14 19.96
CA GLY A 69 -0.32 9.83 21.40
C GLY A 69 -1.43 8.84 21.78
N SER A 70 -2.06 8.18 20.80
CA SER A 70 -3.21 7.30 21.01
C SER A 70 -2.88 5.91 21.59
N GLY A 71 -1.60 5.55 21.68
CA GLY A 71 -1.13 4.20 21.99
C GLY A 71 -1.32 3.20 20.84
N LYS A 72 -1.74 3.66 19.66
CA LYS A 72 -1.90 2.84 18.45
C LYS A 72 -0.69 2.98 17.53
N THR A 73 -0.38 1.92 16.80
CA THR A 73 0.76 1.85 15.88
C THR A 73 0.29 1.40 14.51
N PHE A 74 0.75 2.09 13.46
CA PHE A 74 0.55 1.66 12.08
C PHE A 74 1.68 2.18 11.19
N HIS A 75 2.42 1.27 10.57
CA HIS A 75 3.52 1.56 9.64
C HIS A 75 3.09 1.30 8.20
N LEU A 76 3.55 2.12 7.24
CA LEU A 76 3.16 2.00 5.84
C LEU A 76 4.38 1.97 4.92
N GLU A 77 4.38 1.08 3.93
CA GLU A 77 5.51 0.91 3.01
C GLU A 77 5.02 0.77 1.56
N VAL A 78 5.70 1.42 0.61
CA VAL A 78 5.43 1.25 -0.83
C VAL A 78 6.26 0.09 -1.36
N ARG A 79 5.62 -0.80 -2.13
CA ARG A 79 6.25 -1.95 -2.78
C ARG A 79 6.01 -1.91 -4.27
N ILE A 80 7.09 -1.93 -5.04
CA ILE A 80 7.02 -1.85 -6.50
C ILE A 80 6.83 -3.23 -7.11
N GLY A 81 5.76 -3.38 -7.89
CA GLY A 81 5.48 -4.59 -8.63
C GLY A 81 6.35 -4.71 -9.89
N ALA A 82 6.94 -5.89 -10.14
CA ALA A 82 7.86 -6.14 -11.26
C ALA A 82 7.17 -6.29 -12.65
N GLY A 83 6.09 -5.55 -12.91
CA GLY A 83 5.47 -5.48 -14.24
C GLY A 83 4.66 -6.70 -14.71
N ALA A 84 4.35 -7.65 -13.81
CA ALA A 84 3.42 -8.73 -14.12
C ALA A 84 1.97 -8.27 -13.91
N TYR A 85 1.19 -8.21 -15.01
CA TYR A 85 -0.26 -7.94 -15.00
C TYR A 85 -1.04 -8.91 -14.07
N VAL A 86 -0.49 -10.11 -13.84
CA VAL A 86 -1.05 -11.13 -12.93
C VAL A 86 -1.05 -10.69 -11.46
N CYS A 87 -0.25 -9.69 -11.06
CA CYS A 87 -0.13 -9.24 -9.67
C CYS A 87 -1.26 -8.33 -9.16
N GLY A 88 -2.33 -8.13 -9.94
CA GLY A 88 -3.51 -7.34 -9.52
C GLY A 88 -4.58 -8.15 -8.76
N GLU A 89 -4.39 -9.46 -8.64
CA GLU A 89 -5.29 -10.37 -7.91
C GLU A 89 -4.78 -10.55 -6.48
N GLU A 90 -5.68 -10.51 -5.50
CA GLU A 90 -5.38 -10.43 -4.06
C GLU A 90 -4.34 -11.47 -3.55
N THR A 91 -4.35 -12.69 -4.10
CA THR A 91 -3.42 -13.75 -3.68
C THR A 91 -2.03 -13.63 -4.31
N SER A 92 -1.92 -13.05 -5.50
CA SER A 92 -0.66 -12.80 -6.19
C SER A 92 0.12 -11.60 -5.62
N LEU A 93 -0.58 -10.64 -5.01
CA LEU A 93 -0.01 -9.49 -4.32
C LEU A 93 0.76 -9.91 -3.06
N LEU A 94 0.22 -10.88 -2.30
CA LEU A 94 0.87 -11.43 -1.11
C LEU A 94 2.19 -12.15 -1.46
N GLU A 95 2.21 -12.95 -2.53
CA GLU A 95 3.44 -13.63 -3.00
C GLU A 95 4.51 -12.64 -3.48
N SER A 96 4.10 -11.57 -4.16
CA SER A 96 5.00 -10.49 -4.61
C SER A 96 5.59 -9.72 -3.42
N LEU A 97 4.79 -9.45 -2.38
CA LEU A 97 5.25 -8.83 -1.13
C LEU A 97 6.24 -9.73 -0.37
N GLU A 98 6.07 -11.05 -0.45
CA GLU A 98 6.98 -12.07 0.11
C GLU A 98 8.24 -12.32 -0.75
N GLY A 99 8.43 -11.61 -1.87
CA GLY A 99 9.61 -11.72 -2.73
C GLY A 99 9.65 -12.98 -3.61
N ARG A 100 8.51 -13.65 -3.78
CA ARG A 100 8.35 -14.85 -4.59
C ARG A 100 7.78 -14.51 -5.96
N ARG A 101 7.90 -15.43 -6.92
CA ARG A 101 7.27 -15.30 -8.25
C ARG A 101 5.75 -15.16 -8.06
N GLY A 102 5.14 -14.11 -8.63
CA GLY A 102 3.69 -13.83 -8.58
C GLY A 102 2.86 -14.87 -9.32
N LEU A 103 2.78 -16.08 -8.76
CA LEU A 103 1.92 -17.17 -9.19
C LEU A 103 0.64 -17.13 -8.33
N VAL A 104 -0.51 -17.21 -8.98
CA VAL A 104 -1.82 -17.32 -8.31
C VAL A 104 -1.78 -18.51 -7.35
N ARG A 105 -2.00 -18.28 -6.05
CA ARG A 105 -2.15 -19.39 -5.09
C ARG A 105 -3.49 -20.09 -5.40
N PHE A 106 -3.45 -21.40 -5.61
CA PHE A 106 -4.65 -22.21 -5.74
C PHE A 106 -5.42 -22.17 -4.41
N LYS A 107 -6.68 -21.72 -4.40
CA LYS A 107 -7.55 -21.84 -3.22
C LYS A 107 -7.72 -23.33 -2.89
N PRO A 108 -7.55 -23.80 -1.63
CA PRO A 108 -7.46 -23.07 -0.35
C PRO A 108 -6.01 -22.95 0.20
N PRO A 109 -5.63 -21.87 0.94
CA PRO A 109 -6.45 -21.08 1.89
C PRO A 109 -6.71 -19.60 1.50
N LEU A 110 -7.75 -18.99 2.09
CA LEU A 110 -8.11 -17.57 1.95
C LEU A 110 -7.34 -16.70 2.97
N PRO A 111 -6.88 -15.49 2.61
CA PRO A 111 -6.43 -14.48 3.56
C PRO A 111 -7.63 -13.95 4.38
N ALA A 112 -7.42 -13.67 5.67
CA ALA A 112 -8.40 -13.10 6.60
C ALA A 112 -8.12 -11.62 6.86
#